data_AF-A0A9C7PN05-F1
#
_entry.id   AF-A0A9C7PN05-F1
#
_cell.length_a   1.000
_cell.length_b   1.000
_cell.length_c   1.000
_cell.angle_alpha   90.00
_cell.angle_beta   90.00
_cell.angle_gamma   90.00
#
_symmetry.space_group_name_H-M   'P 1'
#
loop_
_entity.id
_entity.type
_entity.pdbx_description
1 polymer ?
#
loop_
_entity_poly.entity_id
_entity_poly.type
_entity_poly.pdbx_seq_one_letter_code
_entity_poly.pdbx_strand_id
1 'polypeptide(L)'
;MGFSGIANVLAAIKLAKYLSLGPEDVLITVATDGSALYQTELQKWLSLHGPENVDQVLAAELYGTHLKNVRVDHLLELTETDRNRIFNLGYYTWVEQQGINIQDFERSGTRHSGISSRADP
;
A
#
# COMPACT_ATOMS: atom_id res chain seq x y z
N MET A 1 12.27 5.71 -3.79
CA MET A 1 10.93 5.10 -3.88
C MET A 1 9.92 6.19 -4.18
N GLY A 2 8.87 5.89 -4.95
CA GLY A 2 7.76 6.81 -5.14
C GLY A 2 6.75 6.75 -4.00
N PHE A 3 5.66 7.53 -4.11
CA PHE A 3 4.65 7.60 -3.06
C PHE A 3 3.91 6.30 -2.84
N SER A 4 3.61 5.53 -3.90
CA SER A 4 2.92 4.25 -3.79
C SER A 4 3.79 3.21 -3.08
N GLY A 5 5.08 3.18 -3.39
CA GLY A 5 6.05 2.33 -2.68
C GLY A 5 6.19 2.73 -1.21
N ILE A 6 6.20 4.02 -0.89
CA ILE A 6 6.22 4.50 0.51
C ILE A 6 4.94 4.06 1.23
N ALA A 7 3.77 4.20 0.60
CA ALA A 7 2.50 3.74 1.17
C ALA A 7 2.52 2.23 1.47
N ASN A 8 3.09 1.42 0.58
CA ASN A 8 3.23 -0.02 0.77
C ASN A 8 4.18 -0.38 1.94
N VAL A 9 5.24 0.40 2.18
CA VAL A 9 6.10 0.24 3.36
C VAL A 9 5.38 0.63 4.64
N LEU A 10 4.63 1.75 4.63
CA LEU A 10 3.84 2.17 5.78
C LEU A 10 2.77 1.12 6.12
N ALA A 11 2.08 0.57 5.13
CA ALA A 11 1.13 -0.52 5.31
C ALA A 11 1.79 -1.77 5.89
N ALA A 12 3.00 -2.12 5.44
CA ALA A 12 3.76 -3.24 5.98
C ALA A 12 4.14 -3.02 7.46
N ILE A 13 4.61 -1.83 7.83
CA ILE A 13 4.89 -1.47 9.23
C ILE A 13 3.62 -1.59 10.08
N LYS A 14 2.49 -1.08 9.59
CA LYS A 14 1.19 -1.18 10.28
C LYS A 14 0.77 -2.63 10.48
N LEU A 15 0.88 -3.45 9.44
CA LEU A 15 0.51 -4.86 9.49
C LEU A 15 1.39 -5.64 10.47
N ALA A 16 2.71 -5.41 10.46
CA ALA A 16 3.63 -6.03 11.39
C ALA A 16 3.28 -5.70 12.85
N LYS A 17 2.92 -4.44 13.14
CA LYS A 17 2.45 -4.02 14.46
C LYS A 17 1.09 -4.62 14.83
N TYR A 18 0.14 -4.63 13.89
CA TYR A 18 -1.22 -5.14 14.11
C TYR A 18 -1.21 -6.64 14.42
N LEU A 19 -0.43 -7.42 13.67
CA LEU A 19 -0.28 -8.87 13.85
C LEU A 19 0.74 -9.24 14.95
N SER A 20 1.40 -8.26 15.57
CA SER A 20 2.45 -8.48 16.58
C SER A 20 3.58 -9.39 16.08
N LEU A 21 4.03 -9.19 14.84
CA LEU A 21 5.10 -9.98 14.23
C LEU A 21 6.42 -9.83 14.99
N GLY A 22 7.10 -10.95 15.21
CA GLY A 22 8.39 -11.06 15.84
C GLY A 22 9.57 -11.00 14.86
N PRO A 23 10.81 -11.11 15.36
CA PRO A 23 12.02 -11.00 14.55
C PRO A 23 12.19 -12.09 13.48
N GLU A 24 11.57 -13.26 13.67
CA GLU A 24 11.65 -14.40 12.76
C GLU A 24 10.51 -14.42 11.73
N ASP A 25 9.53 -13.52 11.85
CA ASP A 25 8.41 -13.43 10.93
C ASP A 25 8.80 -12.65 9.67
N VAL A 26 8.38 -13.17 8.52
CA VAL A 26 8.70 -12.55 7.21
C VAL A 26 7.48 -11.81 6.68
N LEU A 27 7.68 -10.53 6.37
CA LEU A 27 6.70 -9.71 5.67
C LEU A 27 7.29 -9.20 4.36
N ILE A 28 6.56 -9.40 3.26
CA ILE A 28 6.97 -8.97 1.93
C ILE A 28 6.03 -7.87 1.46
N THR A 29 6.60 -6.80 0.91
CA THR A 29 5.87 -5.70 0.28
C THR A 29 6.55 -5.30 -1.02
N VAL A 30 5.83 -4.62 -1.92
CA VAL A 30 6.32 -4.27 -3.26
C VAL A 30 6.46 -2.75 -3.37
N ALA A 31 7.65 -2.27 -3.75
CA ALA A 31 7.81 -0.87 -4.15
C ALA A 31 7.32 -0.70 -5.59
N THR A 32 6.07 -0.31 -5.75
CA THR A 32 5.37 -0.28 -7.05
C THR A 32 5.79 0.88 -7.95
N ASP A 33 6.46 1.89 -7.41
CA ASP A 33 6.89 3.08 -8.15
C ASP A 33 8.27 3.63 -7.73
N GLY A 34 8.89 4.36 -8.65
CA GLY A 34 10.16 5.05 -8.46
C GLY A 34 9.97 6.51 -8.06
N SER A 35 10.94 7.08 -7.34
CA SER A 35 10.92 8.51 -6.95
C SER A 35 11.02 9.45 -8.16
N ALA A 36 11.53 8.98 -9.29
CA ALA A 36 11.65 9.76 -10.52
C ALA A 36 10.31 10.28 -11.04
N LEU A 37 9.19 9.64 -10.69
CA LEU A 37 7.84 10.09 -11.06
C LEU A 37 7.38 11.33 -10.27
N TYR A 38 8.05 11.71 -9.20
CA TYR A 38 7.61 12.73 -8.23
C TYR A 38 8.60 13.88 -8.06
N GLN A 39 9.39 14.17 -9.10
CA GLN A 39 10.41 15.21 -9.04
C GLN A 39 9.80 16.60 -8.82
N THR A 40 8.64 16.88 -9.42
CA THR A 40 7.93 18.16 -9.26
C THR A 40 7.52 18.42 -7.82
N GLU A 41 7.04 17.40 -7.13
CA GLU A 41 6.65 17.45 -5.72
C GLU A 41 7.85 17.65 -4.82
N LEU A 42 8.96 16.96 -5.11
CA LEU A 42 10.21 17.15 -4.38
C LEU A 42 10.72 18.60 -4.52
N GLN A 43 10.74 19.15 -5.74
CA GLN A 43 11.16 20.54 -5.96
C GLN A 43 10.24 21.53 -5.25
N LYS A 44 8.93 21.31 -5.28
CA LYS A 44 7.96 22.12 -4.55
C LYS A 44 8.16 22.05 -3.04
N TRP A 45 8.48 20.87 -2.51
CA TRP A 45 8.75 20.72 -1.08
C TRP A 45 10.03 21.45 -0.68
N LEU A 46 11.10 21.30 -1.47
CA LEU A 46 12.38 21.96 -1.24
C LEU A 46 12.27 23.49 -1.34
N SER A 47 11.48 24.04 -2.26
CA SER A 47 11.31 25.49 -2.37
C SER A 47 10.58 26.11 -1.17
N LEU A 48 9.73 25.35 -0.48
CA LEU A 48 9.02 25.79 0.73
C LEU A 48 9.87 25.67 1.99
N HIS A 49 10.78 24.69 2.04
CA HIS A 49 11.54 24.37 3.25
C HIS A 49 12.99 24.83 3.19
N GLY A 50 13.49 25.26 2.02
CA GLY A 50 14.89 25.62 1.81
C GLY A 50 15.77 24.37 1.63
N PRO A 51 16.39 24.16 0.47
CA PRO A 51 17.26 22.99 0.24
C PRO A 51 18.39 22.87 1.28
N GLU A 52 18.90 24.00 1.77
CA GLU A 52 19.93 24.13 2.79
C GLU A 52 19.48 23.69 4.20
N ASN A 53 18.17 23.60 4.45
CA ASN A 53 17.61 23.23 5.75
C ASN A 53 17.35 21.73 5.89
N VAL A 54 17.75 20.92 4.90
CA VAL A 54 17.70 19.46 4.98
C VAL A 54 18.94 18.95 5.72
N ASP A 55 18.89 19.03 7.05
CA ASP A 55 19.96 18.59 7.93
C ASP A 55 19.60 17.31 8.70
N GLN A 56 20.50 16.89 9.59
CA GLN A 56 20.32 15.69 10.40
C GLN A 56 19.17 15.84 11.42
N VAL A 57 18.90 17.06 11.89
CA VAL A 57 17.82 17.33 12.85
C VAL A 57 16.48 17.13 12.17
N LEU A 58 16.28 17.76 11.01
CA LEU A 58 15.06 17.59 10.22
C LEU A 58 14.87 16.13 9.78
N ALA A 59 15.94 15.45 9.38
CA ALA A 59 15.86 14.03 9.03
C ALA A 59 15.39 13.16 10.22
N ALA A 60 15.89 13.44 11.43
CA ALA A 60 15.45 12.74 12.65
C ALA A 60 13.99 13.04 12.99
N GLU A 61 13.54 14.29 12.82
CA GLU A 61 12.14 14.69 13.02
C GLU A 61 11.20 14.01 12.03
N LEU A 62 11.54 14.00 10.73
CA LEU A 62 10.75 13.34 9.69
C LEU A 62 10.67 11.83 9.93
N TYR A 63 11.80 11.19 10.28
CA TYR A 63 11.83 9.78 10.63
C TYR A 63 11.00 9.47 11.87
N GLY A 64 11.16 10.25 12.94
CA GLY A 64 10.42 10.09 14.18
C GLY A 64 8.92 10.23 13.97
N THR A 65 8.52 11.24 13.22
CA THR A 65 7.11 11.58 12.94
C THR A 65 6.44 10.58 12.01
N HIS A 66 7.07 10.26 10.87
CA HIS A 66 6.40 9.55 9.79
C HIS A 66 6.72 8.06 9.69
N LEU A 67 7.83 7.59 10.28
CA LEU A 67 8.21 6.17 10.24
C LEU A 67 8.16 5.50 11.61
N LYS A 68 8.80 6.09 12.61
CA LYS A 68 8.86 5.50 13.96
C LYS A 68 7.49 5.48 14.64
N ASN A 69 6.74 6.59 14.53
CA ASN A 69 5.45 6.77 15.18
C ASN A 69 4.24 6.28 14.35
N VAL A 70 4.45 5.43 13.33
CA VAL A 70 3.35 4.82 12.58
C VAL A 70 2.47 4.00 13.53
N ARG A 71 1.18 4.35 13.63
CA ARG A 71 0.21 3.64 14.47
C ARG A 71 -0.60 2.65 13.62
N VAL A 72 -1.37 1.78 14.27
CA VAL A 72 -2.26 0.80 13.61
C VAL A 72 -3.65 1.37 13.31
N ASP A 73 -3.79 2.69 13.39
CA ASP A 73 -4.97 3.43 12.98
C ASP A 73 -5.24 3.26 11.48
N HIS A 74 -6.50 3.41 11.07
CA HIS A 74 -6.93 3.29 9.66
C HIS A 74 -6.67 1.91 9.03
N LEU A 75 -6.50 0.87 9.84
CA LEU A 75 -6.60 -0.52 9.38
C LEU A 75 -8.05 -0.99 9.47
N LEU A 76 -8.47 -1.77 8.49
CA LEU A 76 -9.75 -2.45 8.48
C LEU A 76 -9.50 -3.93 8.24
N GLU A 77 -9.88 -4.77 9.21
CA GLU A 77 -9.93 -6.21 9.01
C GLU A 77 -11.16 -6.55 8.18
N LEU A 78 -10.94 -7.11 6.99
CA LEU A 78 -11.99 -7.30 6.00
C LEU A 78 -12.70 -8.63 6.23
N THR A 79 -14.02 -8.58 6.37
CA THR A 79 -14.87 -9.78 6.22
C THR A 79 -14.91 -10.22 4.75
N GLU A 80 -15.47 -11.40 4.49
CA GLU A 80 -15.72 -11.85 3.11
C GLU A 80 -16.61 -10.86 2.33
N THR A 81 -17.61 -10.28 2.99
CA THR A 81 -18.47 -9.25 2.38
C THR A 81 -17.68 -8.00 2.05
N ASP A 82 -16.76 -7.56 2.92
CA ASP A 82 -15.94 -6.36 2.66
C ASP A 82 -14.95 -6.58 1.51
N ARG A 83 -14.33 -7.77 1.44
CA ARG A 83 -13.47 -8.15 0.31
C ARG A 83 -14.24 -8.11 -1.00
N ASN A 84 -15.43 -8.70 -1.04
CA ASN A 84 -16.28 -8.69 -2.23
C ASN A 84 -16.72 -7.28 -2.62
N ARG A 85 -16.99 -6.40 -1.64
CA ARG A 85 -17.30 -4.99 -1.90
C ARG A 85 -16.14 -4.24 -2.54
N ILE A 86 -14.92 -4.41 -2.04
CA ILE A 86 -13.72 -3.76 -2.60
C ILE A 86 -13.43 -4.28 -4.01
N PHE A 87 -13.53 -5.59 -4.21
CA PHE A 87 -13.36 -6.20 -5.54
C PHE A 87 -14.40 -5.65 -6.54
N ASN A 88 -15.67 -5.61 -6.15
CA ASN A 88 -16.75 -5.11 -6.99
C ASN A 88 -16.69 -3.58 -7.19
N LEU A 89 -16.09 -2.82 -6.28
CA LEU A 89 -15.80 -1.41 -6.54
C LEU A 89 -14.86 -1.27 -7.76
N GLY A 90 -13.84 -2.13 -7.83
CA GLY A 90 -12.96 -2.23 -9.01
C GLY A 90 -13.74 -2.57 -10.29
N TYR A 91 -14.74 -3.45 -10.21
CA TYR A 91 -15.67 -3.71 -11.32
C TYR A 91 -16.35 -2.41 -11.79
N TYR A 92 -17.01 -1.66 -10.89
CA TYR A 92 -17.72 -0.44 -11.28
C TYR A 92 -16.80 0.66 -11.83
N THR A 93 -15.60 0.82 -11.27
CA THR A 93 -14.69 1.89 -11.69
C THR A 93 -13.86 1.54 -12.93
N TRP A 94 -13.63 0.26 -13.20
CA TRP A 94 -12.70 -0.17 -14.26
C TRP A 94 -13.41 -0.85 -15.41
N VAL A 95 -14.36 -1.75 -15.13
CA VAL A 95 -15.12 -2.45 -16.19
C VAL A 95 -16.10 -1.51 -16.84
N GLU A 96 -16.98 -0.88 -16.04
CA GLU A 96 -18.05 -0.05 -16.60
C GLU A 96 -17.55 1.28 -17.15
N GLN A 97 -16.57 1.93 -16.49
CA GLN A 97 -16.06 3.23 -16.95
C GLN A 97 -15.03 3.14 -18.09
N GLN A 98 -14.22 2.07 -18.16
CA GLN A 98 -13.21 1.91 -19.22
C GLN A 98 -13.71 1.04 -20.39
N GLY A 99 -14.96 0.55 -20.33
CA GLY A 99 -15.59 -0.22 -21.41
C GLY A 99 -15.00 -1.61 -21.60
N ILE A 100 -14.53 -2.23 -20.51
CA ILE A 100 -13.88 -3.55 -20.57
C ILE A 100 -14.95 -4.65 -20.51
N ASN A 101 -14.74 -5.75 -21.21
CA ASN A 101 -15.70 -6.85 -21.21
C ASN A 101 -15.72 -7.57 -19.85
N ILE A 102 -16.93 -7.83 -19.34
CA ILE A 102 -17.11 -8.48 -18.04
C ILE A 102 -16.45 -9.86 -17.95
N GLN A 103 -16.49 -10.66 -19.02
CA GLN A 103 -15.90 -11.99 -18.99
C GLN A 103 -14.38 -11.95 -18.84
N ASP A 104 -13.73 -10.90 -19.34
CA ASP A 104 -12.29 -10.73 -19.19
C ASP A 104 -11.93 -10.27 -17.77
N PHE A 105 -12.77 -9.45 -17.13
CA PHE A 105 -12.61 -9.06 -15.74
C PHE A 105 -12.83 -10.22 -14.77
N GLU A 106 -13.91 -11.00 -14.92
CA GLU A 106 -14.19 -12.16 -14.07
C GLU A 106 -13.07 -13.19 -14.10
N ARG A 107 -12.50 -13.46 -15.29
CA ARG A 107 -11.36 -14.38 -15.46
C ARG A 107 -10.15 -13.99 -14.62
N SER A 108 -9.97 -12.71 -14.31
CA SER A 108 -8.90 -12.21 -13.43
C SER A 108 -9.22 -12.39 -11.93
N GLY A 109 -10.50 -12.29 -11.56
CA GLY A 109 -10.99 -12.47 -10.19
C GLY A 109 -11.00 -13.93 -9.72
N THR A 110 -11.36 -14.88 -10.61
CA THR A 110 -11.45 -16.31 -10.25
C THR A 110 -10.10 -16.93 -9.89
N ARG A 111 -8.98 -16.33 -10.32
CA ARG A 111 -7.63 -16.83 -9.95
C ARG A 111 -7.24 -16.51 -8.50
N HIS A 112 -7.86 -15.50 -7.88
CA HIS A 112 -7.50 -15.06 -6.51
C HIS A 112 -8.29 -15.77 -5.41
N SER A 113 -9.40 -16.45 -5.72
CA SER A 113 -10.22 -17.20 -4.76
C SER A 113 -9.83 -18.69 -4.61
N GLY A 114 -8.82 -19.17 -5.36
CA GLY A 114 -8.48 -20.58 -5.49
C GLY A 114 -7.51 -21.19 -4.47
N ILE A 115 -7.14 -20.53 -3.37
CA ILE A 115 -6.19 -21.09 -2.37
C ILE A 115 -6.90 -21.91 -1.26
N SER A 116 -8.23 -21.96 -1.22
CA SER A 116 -8.97 -22.81 -0.27
C SER A 116 -9.57 -24.05 -0.95
N SER A 117 -8.74 -25.06 -1.23
CA SER A 117 -9.12 -26.49 -1.25
C SER A 117 -8.00 -27.37 -1.84
N ARG A 118 -6.95 -27.61 -1.05
CA ARG A 118 -6.16 -28.84 -1.15
C ARG A 118 -5.78 -29.32 0.25
N ALA A 119 -6.79 -29.77 0.98
CA ALA A 119 -6.62 -30.91 1.88
C ALA A 119 -7.21 -32.09 1.12
N ASP A 120 -6.33 -32.82 0.41
CA ASP A 120 -6.67 -34.14 -0.12
C ASP A 120 -6.33 -35.20 0.96
N PRO A 121 -7.03 -36.35 0.93
CA PRO A 121 -7.16 -37.30 2.05
C PRO A 121 -5.90 -38.07 2.43
#